data_AF-A0AAE8QL73-F1
#
_entry.id   AF-A0AAE8QL73-F1
#
_cell.length_a   1.000
_cell.length_b   1.000
_cell.length_c   1.000
_cell.angle_alpha   90.00
_cell.angle_beta   90.00
_cell.angle_gamma   90.00
#
_symmetry.space_group_name_H-M   'P 1'
#
loop_
_entity.id
_entity.type
_entity.pdbx_description
1 polymer ?
#
loop_
_entity_poly.entity_id
_entity_poly.type
_entity_poly.pdbx_seq_one_letter_code
_entity_poly.pdbx_strand_id
1 'polypeptide(L)'
;MRQNIFSAISISSLLLIFFMFGYDSTKWYGNFFTLLYRVNMFMPFILGGLGITSALFGIKGYRMVLVVLHLFLLLLFFCIYLKAFYIL
;
A
#
# COMPACT_ATOMS: atom_id res chain seq x y z
N MET A 1 -20.45 -7.51 -11.28
CA MET A 1 -19.58 -8.38 -10.45
C MET A 1 -18.09 -8.07 -10.61
N ARG A 2 -17.52 -8.04 -11.82
CA ARG A 2 -16.07 -7.80 -12.04
C ARG A 2 -15.53 -6.48 -11.45
N GLN A 3 -16.31 -5.40 -11.57
CA GLN A 3 -15.96 -4.07 -11.01
C GLN A 3 -15.86 -4.09 -9.48
N ASN A 4 -16.75 -4.81 -8.79
CA ASN A 4 -16.71 -4.94 -7.33
C ASN A 4 -15.45 -5.68 -6.85
N ILE A 5 -14.97 -6.67 -7.61
CA ILE A 5 -13.74 -7.42 -7.26
C ILE A 5 -12.52 -6.50 -7.36
N PHE A 6 -12.36 -5.75 -8.45
CA PHE A 6 -11.25 -4.80 -8.59
C PHE A 6 -11.30 -3.68 -7.55
N SER A 7 -12.49 -3.19 -7.21
CA SER A 7 -12.70 -2.25 -6.12
C SER A 7 -12.24 -2.83 -4.78
N ALA A 8 -12.68 -4.05 -4.45
CA ALA A 8 -12.32 -4.73 -3.21
C ALA A 8 -10.80 -4.96 -3.11
N ILE A 9 -10.15 -5.36 -4.21
CA ILE A 9 -8.68 -5.53 -4.27
C ILE A 9 -7.97 -4.20 -4.00
N SER A 10 -8.42 -3.12 -4.64
CA SER A 10 -7.82 -1.80 -4.45
C SER A 10 -7.97 -1.31 -3.00
N ILE A 11 -9.16 -1.44 -2.42
CA ILE A 11 -9.44 -1.03 -1.03
C ILE A 11 -8.64 -1.88 -0.04
N SER A 12 -8.59 -3.21 -0.25
CA SER A 12 -7.82 -4.13 0.59
C SER A 12 -6.32 -3.81 0.53
N SER A 13 -5.81 -3.50 -0.66
CA SER A 13 -4.41 -3.08 -0.84
C SER A 13 -4.11 -1.78 -0.10
N LEU A 14 -4.98 -0.78 -0.23
CA LEU A 14 -4.86 0.50 0.48
C LEU A 14 -4.79 0.30 2.00
N LEU A 15 -5.69 -0.52 2.56
CA LEU A 15 -5.71 -0.87 3.98
C LEU A 15 -4.44 -1.55 4.43
N LEU A 16 -3.95 -2.51 3.64
CA LEU A 16 -2.68 -3.21 3.92
C LEU A 16 -1.51 -2.23 3.97
N ILE A 17 -1.37 -1.34 2.99
CA ILE A 17 -0.30 -0.34 2.95
C ILE A 17 -0.42 0.63 4.12
N PHE A 18 -1.64 1.07 4.46
CA PHE A 18 -1.88 1.95 5.60
C PHE A 18 -1.46 1.29 6.92
N PHE A 19 -1.83 0.03 7.14
CA PHE A 19 -1.39 -0.71 8.33
C PHE A 19 0.12 -0.97 8.33
N MET A 20 0.74 -1.19 7.17
CA MET A 20 2.20 -1.27 7.04
C MET A 20 2.90 0.05 7.43
N PHE A 21 2.24 1.19 7.26
CA PHE A 21 2.79 2.49 7.64
C PHE A 21 2.71 2.72 9.16
N GLY A 22 1.56 2.39 9.76
CA GLY A 22 1.36 2.42 11.22
C GLY A 22 1.95 1.21 11.95
N TYR A 23 2.75 0.40 11.26
CA TYR A 23 3.32 -0.84 11.78
C TYR A 23 4.26 -0.57 12.95
N ASP A 24 4.07 -1.35 14.01
CA ASP A 24 4.95 -1.41 15.17
C ASP A 24 5.40 -2.87 15.34
N SER A 25 6.70 -3.10 15.20
CA SER A 25 7.32 -4.42 15.24
C SER A 25 7.24 -5.09 16.62
N THR A 26 6.93 -4.33 17.67
CA THR A 26 6.90 -4.83 19.06
C THR A 26 5.56 -5.45 19.46
N LYS A 27 4.52 -5.31 18.63
CA LYS A 27 3.16 -5.78 18.93
C LYS A 27 2.86 -7.12 18.27
N TRP A 28 1.89 -7.86 18.81
CA TRP A 28 1.57 -9.25 18.39
C TRP A 28 1.17 -9.40 16.91
N TYR A 29 0.59 -8.36 16.31
CA TYR A 29 0.25 -8.28 14.87
C TYR A 29 1.46 -7.89 14.00
N GLY A 30 2.59 -7.59 14.61
CA GLY A 30 3.78 -7.11 13.93
C GLY A 30 4.47 -8.18 13.10
N ASN A 31 4.42 -9.45 13.51
CA ASN A 31 5.13 -10.54 12.83
C ASN A 31 4.75 -10.70 11.35
N PHE A 32 3.49 -10.47 11.00
CA PHE A 32 3.02 -10.52 9.61
C PHE A 32 3.66 -9.42 8.75
N PHE A 33 3.70 -8.19 9.25
CA PHE A 33 4.32 -7.07 8.56
C PHE A 33 5.85 -7.17 8.55
N THR A 34 6.47 -7.69 9.62
CA THR A 34 7.91 -8.05 9.64
C THR A 34 8.22 -9.02 8.51
N LEU A 35 7.37 -10.04 8.33
CA LEU A 35 7.52 -11.02 7.26
C LEU A 35 7.39 -10.37 5.89
N LEU A 36 6.40 -9.49 5.68
CA LEU A 36 6.25 -8.76 4.42
C LEU A 36 7.47 -7.90 4.08
N TYR A 37 8.02 -7.15 5.05
CA TYR A 37 9.24 -6.37 4.83
C TYR A 37 10.49 -7.24 4.62
N ARG A 38 10.59 -8.39 5.29
CA ARG A 38 11.67 -9.36 5.06
C ARG A 38 11.60 -9.99 3.68
N VAL A 39 10.39 -10.30 3.19
CA VAL A 39 10.17 -10.84 1.84
C VAL A 39 10.60 -9.81 0.81
N ASN A 40 10.17 -8.56 0.97
CA ASN A 40 10.64 -7.47 0.12
C ASN A 40 10.45 -6.12 0.81
N MET A 41 11.53 -5.34 0.95
CA MET A 41 11.43 -3.97 1.48
C MET A 41 10.57 -3.06 0.59
N PHE A 42 10.44 -3.38 -0.70
CA PHE A 42 9.59 -2.64 -1.64
C PHE A 42 8.13 -3.08 -1.66
N MET A 43 7.70 -3.97 -0.75
CA MET A 43 6.34 -4.48 -0.71
C MET A 43 5.22 -3.40 -0.67
N PRO A 44 5.38 -2.26 0.04
CA PRO A 44 4.42 -1.16 -0.05
C PRO A 44 4.22 -0.61 -1.47
N PHE A 45 5.30 -0.56 -2.27
CA PHE A 45 5.26 -0.10 -3.66
C PHE A 45 4.55 -1.09 -4.59
N ILE A 46 4.79 -2.39 -4.40
CA ILE A 46 4.14 -3.47 -5.15
C ILE A 46 2.63 -3.44 -4.89
N LEU A 47 2.24 -3.42 -3.62
CA LEU A 47 0.84 -3.31 -3.21
C LEU A 47 0.21 -2.02 -3.73
N GLY A 48 0.94 -0.89 -3.67
CA GLY A 48 0.44 0.39 -4.16
C GLY A 48 0.17 0.39 -5.66
N GLY A 49 1.09 -0.15 -6.47
CA GLY A 49 0.90 -0.31 -7.91
C GLY A 49 -0.26 -1.24 -8.26
N LEU A 50 -0.40 -2.36 -7.55
CA LEU A 50 -1.53 -3.29 -7.74
C LEU A 50 -2.86 -2.65 -7.35
N GLY A 51 -2.87 -1.84 -6.29
CA GLY A 51 -4.05 -1.11 -5.85
C GLY A 51 -4.45 0.03 -6.78
N ILE A 52 -3.49 0.75 -7.36
CA ILE A 52 -3.73 1.77 -8.40
C ILE A 52 -4.31 1.12 -9.64
N THR A 53 -3.63 0.12 -10.21
CA THR A 53 -4.12 -0.58 -11.42
C THR A 53 -5.52 -1.14 -11.20
N SER A 54 -5.79 -1.76 -10.05
CA SER A 54 -7.13 -2.23 -9.69
C SER A 54 -8.15 -1.09 -9.55
N ALA A 55 -7.80 0.05 -8.94
CA ALA A 55 -8.66 1.23 -8.88
C ALA A 55 -9.03 1.73 -10.28
N LEU A 56 -8.07 1.70 -11.22
CA LEU A 56 -8.29 2.12 -12.58
C LEU A 56 -9.33 1.24 -13.30
N PHE A 57 -9.36 -0.06 -13.01
CA PHE A 57 -10.29 -1.01 -13.62
C PHE A 57 -11.61 -1.19 -12.86
N GLY A 58 -11.67 -0.86 -11.57
CA GLY A 58 -12.75 -1.27 -10.67
C GLY A 58 -13.90 -0.30 -10.43
N ILE A 59 -13.70 1.02 -10.57
CA ILE A 59 -14.71 2.02 -10.18
C ILE A 59 -14.72 3.19 -11.17
N LYS A 60 -15.89 3.72 -11.55
CA LYS A 60 -15.99 4.96 -12.38
C LYS A 60 -16.08 6.25 -11.55
N GLY A 61 -16.74 6.24 -10.39
CA GLY A 61 -16.97 7.45 -9.58
C GLY A 61 -15.81 7.83 -8.65
N TYR A 62 -15.30 6.88 -7.86
CA TYR A 62 -14.28 7.14 -6.81
C TYR A 62 -12.85 6.78 -7.21
N ARG A 63 -12.61 6.48 -8.49
CA ARG A 63 -11.30 6.05 -9.02
C ARG A 63 -10.20 7.04 -8.69
N MET A 64 -10.44 8.33 -8.93
CA MET A 64 -9.46 9.37 -8.65
C MET A 64 -9.09 9.42 -7.17
N VAL A 65 -10.07 9.35 -6.26
CA VAL A 65 -9.85 9.37 -4.82
C VAL A 65 -8.97 8.18 -4.41
N LEU A 66 -9.31 6.97 -4.85
CA LEU A 66 -8.52 5.77 -4.57
C LEU A 66 -7.09 5.87 -5.09
N VAL A 67 -6.90 6.36 -6.31
CA VAL A 67 -5.56 6.55 -6.90
C VAL A 67 -4.75 7.57 -6.11
N VAL A 68 -5.35 8.70 -5.73
CA VAL A 68 -4.70 9.73 -4.92
C VAL A 68 -4.30 9.18 -3.55
N LEU A 69 -5.16 8.41 -2.89
CA LEU A 69 -4.85 7.79 -1.60
C LEU A 69 -3.68 6.79 -1.71
N HIS A 70 -3.64 5.98 -2.79
CA HIS A 70 -2.50 5.09 -3.03
C HIS A 70 -1.22 5.88 -3.27
N LEU A 71 -1.25 6.90 -4.14
CA LEU A 71 -0.10 7.75 -4.41
C LEU A 71 0.41 8.45 -3.15
N PHE A 72 -0.49 8.94 -2.30
CA PHE A 72 -0.14 9.58 -1.04
C PHE A 72 0.60 8.62 -0.11
N LEU A 73 0.08 7.41 0.08
CA LEU A 73 0.76 6.39 0.89
C LEU A 73 2.12 5.99 0.30
N LEU A 74 2.20 5.83 -1.02
CA LEU A 74 3.46 5.53 -1.70
C LEU A 74 4.50 6.64 -1.53
N LEU A 75 4.07 7.91 -1.56
CA LEU A 75 4.93 9.05 -1.33
C LEU A 75 5.51 9.03 0.09
N LEU A 76 4.68 8.73 1.10
CA LEU A 76 5.14 8.59 2.49
C LEU A 76 6.21 7.51 2.62
N PHE A 77 5.99 6.34 1.99
CA PHE A 77 6.97 5.26 1.96
C PHE A 77 8.25 5.65 1.20
N PHE A 78 8.12 6.39 0.10
CA PHE A 78 9.26 6.88 -0.65
C PHE A 78 10.12 7.83 0.18
N CYS A 79 9.52 8.76 0.92
CA CYS A 79 10.23 9.64 1.85
C CYS A 79 10.98 8.85 2.94
N ILE A 80 10.35 7.83 3.52
CA ILE A 80 11.01 6.94 4.49
C ILE A 80 12.19 6.21 3.83
N TYR A 81 12.01 5.71 2.62
CA TYR A 81 13.05 5.01 1.86
C TYR A 81 14.24 5.93 1.58
N LEU A 82 14.01 7.15 1.07
CA LEU A 82 15.06 8.14 0.87
C LEU A 82 15.82 8.45 2.16
N LYS A 83 15.11 8.61 3.29
CA LYS A 83 15.76 8.83 4.58
C LYS A 83 16.61 7.63 5.02
N ALA A 84 16.14 6.42 4.80
CA ALA A 84 16.85 5.21 5.22
C ALA A 84 18.11 4.93 4.37
N PHE A 85 18.09 5.25 3.08
CA PHE A 85 19.18 4.90 2.14
C PHE A 85 20.09 6.05 1.74
N TYR A 86 19.63 7.30 1.83
CA TYR A 86 20.38 8.47 1.33
C TYR A 86 20.95 9.36 2.45
N ILE A 87 20.49 9.18 3.69
CA ILE A 87 20.95 9.95 4.87
C ILE A 87 21.75 9.06 5.85
N LEU A 88 22.06 7.81 5.46
CA LEU A 88 22.97 6.92 6.20
C LEU A 88 24.37 6.93 5.59
#